data_AF-A0A149UV62-F1
#
_entry.id   AF-A0A149UV62-F1
#
_cell.length_a   1.000
_cell.length_b   1.000
_cell.length_c   1.000
_cell.angle_alpha   90.00
_cell.angle_beta   90.00
_cell.angle_gamma   90.00
#
_symmetry.space_group_name_H-M   'P 1'
#
loop_
_entity.id
_entity.type
_entity.pdbx_description
1 polymer ?
#
loop_
_entity_poly.entity_id
_entity_poly.type
_entity_poly.pdbx_seq_one_letter_code
_entity_poly.pdbx_strand_id
1 'polypeptide(L)'
;YAETLIREFPKGLLPRHMRHRALPAFDGLFDALLVPMPLSHNCNQPITQAYSVQFEEICAVQDIPHRIRMVNTERRMNGESYWEEINRGHIGWLTRQRAEADIHYEKARTLAIQNRLLPVHYNSGVLTWLAKADSKALVTHPVPDQLGLSSWTWRFSPHADKQPDLCLVFGSDSRYFMFIPKLIFSLIKACRANPNYGRIELCIGVNQPTPKQLSFLTTVAEWLEKHAPRLGLTFAHGKLTSQNPTTYTTIRYLMLPEITARYHCPVITADCDGYFPEEFISLWHKMRETTDYGFRLYSYDKSGRQLNGEPWGFGAGISYFGDPEKLPEISNFLSNYLNTAYNPENPTNWCVDQCALAEAFQQFVAPHWNALRIKFMDDGPSLMVMPHHVGGKKELLAHEGAVSQEDVLQDLLAHTPT
;
A
#
# COMPACT_ATOMS: atom_id res chain seq x y z
N TYR A 1 -5.63 -38.57 -31.22
CA TYR A 1 -4.66 -38.19 -30.16
C TYR A 1 -4.75 -36.71 -29.79
N ALA A 2 -4.70 -35.77 -30.74
CA ALA A 2 -4.87 -34.33 -30.46
C ALA A 2 -6.28 -33.94 -29.97
N GLU A 3 -7.35 -34.58 -30.48
CA GLU A 3 -8.74 -34.32 -30.01
C GLU A 3 -9.01 -34.87 -28.60
N THR A 4 -8.29 -35.91 -28.19
CA THR A 4 -8.45 -36.53 -26.86
C THR A 4 -7.79 -35.68 -25.78
N LEU A 5 -6.63 -35.08 -26.07
CA LEU A 5 -5.95 -34.09 -25.22
C LEU A 5 -6.76 -32.81 -25.01
N ILE A 6 -7.63 -32.46 -25.97
CA ILE A 6 -8.49 -31.26 -25.92
C ILE A 6 -9.72 -31.46 -25.01
N ARG A 7 -10.16 -32.69 -24.79
CA ARG A 7 -11.35 -33.01 -23.97
C ARG A 7 -11.03 -33.23 -22.49
N GLU A 8 -9.80 -33.60 -22.17
CA GLU A 8 -9.39 -33.91 -20.78
C GLU A 8 -8.59 -32.81 -20.10
N PHE A 9 -8.16 -31.77 -20.84
CA PHE A 9 -7.40 -30.65 -20.29
C PHE A 9 -8.12 -29.31 -20.49
N PRO A 10 -8.22 -28.48 -19.43
CA PRO A 10 -8.62 -27.10 -19.61
C PRO A 10 -7.50 -26.41 -20.38
N LYS A 11 -7.80 -25.94 -21.59
CA LYS A 11 -6.79 -25.44 -22.54
C LYS A 11 -5.97 -24.24 -22.03
N GLY A 12 -6.39 -23.58 -20.94
CA GLY A 12 -5.57 -22.58 -20.23
C GLY A 12 -4.30 -23.15 -19.56
N LEU A 13 -4.20 -24.48 -19.39
CA LEU A 13 -2.98 -25.15 -18.92
C LEU A 13 -2.06 -25.61 -20.06
N LEU A 14 -2.55 -25.63 -21.30
CA LEU A 14 -1.80 -26.12 -22.46
C LEU A 14 -0.49 -25.35 -22.67
N PRO A 15 -0.44 -24.00 -22.62
CA PRO A 15 0.80 -23.25 -22.80
C PRO A 15 1.80 -23.48 -21.66
N ARG A 16 1.31 -23.54 -20.42
CA ARG A 16 2.15 -23.74 -19.23
C ARG A 16 2.75 -25.16 -19.20
N HIS A 17 1.99 -26.16 -19.65
CA HIS A 17 2.48 -27.52 -19.82
C HIS A 17 3.41 -27.68 -21.04
N MET A 18 3.16 -26.98 -22.15
CA MET A 18 4.06 -26.97 -23.30
C MET A 18 5.42 -26.36 -22.92
N ARG A 19 5.43 -25.25 -22.17
CA ARG A 19 6.68 -24.66 -21.62
C ARG A 19 7.40 -25.61 -20.67
N HIS A 20 6.68 -26.28 -19.76
CA HIS A 20 7.30 -27.29 -18.87
C HIS A 20 7.87 -28.51 -19.61
N ARG A 21 7.42 -28.78 -20.84
CA ARG A 21 7.91 -29.87 -21.70
C ARG A 21 8.82 -29.41 -22.83
N ALA A 22 9.28 -28.14 -22.81
CA ALA A 22 10.10 -27.53 -23.87
C ALA A 22 9.50 -27.65 -25.29
N LEU A 23 8.17 -27.71 -25.39
CA LEU A 23 7.46 -27.66 -26.67
C LEU A 23 7.24 -26.20 -27.08
N PRO A 24 7.19 -25.88 -28.39
CA PRO A 24 6.86 -24.54 -28.87
C PRO A 24 5.48 -24.15 -28.33
N ALA A 25 5.42 -23.15 -27.46
CA ALA A 25 4.14 -22.61 -27.00
C ALA A 25 3.46 -21.89 -28.16
N PHE A 26 2.12 -21.94 -28.21
CA PHE A 26 1.36 -21.04 -29.07
C PHE A 26 1.64 -19.57 -28.66
N ASP A 27 1.45 -18.63 -29.60
CA ASP A 27 1.59 -17.21 -29.28
C ASP A 27 0.48 -16.73 -28.33
N GLY A 28 0.67 -15.54 -27.74
CA GLY A 28 -0.33 -14.96 -26.82
C GLY A 28 -1.69 -14.66 -27.49
N LEU A 29 -1.74 -14.65 -28.82
CA LEU A 29 -2.98 -14.47 -29.58
C LEU A 29 -3.87 -15.72 -29.49
N PHE A 30 -3.29 -16.92 -29.58
CA PHE A 30 -4.01 -18.18 -29.39
C PHE A 30 -4.61 -18.28 -27.99
N ASP A 31 -3.88 -17.86 -26.96
CA ASP A 31 -4.35 -17.89 -25.57
C ASP A 31 -5.53 -16.94 -25.33
N ALA A 32 -5.54 -15.78 -26.00
CA ALA A 32 -6.65 -14.83 -25.96
C ALA A 32 -7.91 -15.35 -26.68
N LEU A 33 -7.75 -16.19 -27.72
CA LEU A 33 -8.86 -16.82 -28.45
C LEU A 33 -9.56 -17.92 -27.64
N LEU A 34 -8.95 -18.38 -26.54
CA LEU A 34 -9.47 -19.45 -25.69
C LEU A 34 -10.28 -18.95 -24.49
N VAL A 35 -10.54 -17.65 -24.36
CA VAL A 35 -11.27 -17.10 -23.22
C VAL A 35 -12.28 -16.05 -23.70
N PRO A 36 -13.57 -16.12 -23.30
CA PRO A 36 -14.17 -17.14 -22.44
C PRO A 36 -14.42 -18.49 -23.13
N MET A 37 -14.36 -19.58 -22.37
CA MET A 37 -14.75 -20.93 -22.80
C MET A 37 -15.54 -21.65 -21.70
N PRO A 38 -16.44 -22.59 -22.07
CA PRO A 38 -17.16 -23.40 -21.08
C PRO A 38 -16.20 -24.24 -20.21
N LEU A 39 -16.33 -24.11 -18.90
CA LEU A 39 -15.66 -24.95 -17.91
C LEU A 39 -16.41 -26.27 -17.73
N SER A 40 -15.65 -27.37 -17.58
CA SER A 40 -16.24 -28.67 -17.27
C SER A 40 -16.67 -28.73 -15.81
N HIS A 41 -17.77 -29.43 -15.52
CA HIS A 41 -18.20 -29.72 -14.14
C HIS A 41 -17.17 -30.55 -13.35
N ASN A 42 -16.23 -31.21 -14.04
CA ASN A 42 -15.15 -32.00 -13.43
C ASN A 42 -13.87 -31.18 -13.17
N CYS A 43 -13.87 -29.87 -13.47
CA CYS A 43 -12.72 -29.01 -13.18
C CYS A 43 -12.50 -28.91 -11.67
N ASN A 44 -11.32 -29.30 -11.21
CA ASN A 44 -10.92 -29.16 -9.82
C ASN A 44 -10.44 -27.72 -9.50
N GLN A 45 -10.26 -27.41 -8.22
CA GLN A 45 -9.89 -26.07 -7.76
C GLN A 45 -8.63 -25.48 -8.44
N PRO A 46 -7.50 -26.22 -8.61
CA PRO A 46 -6.34 -25.70 -9.33
C PRO A 46 -6.63 -25.26 -10.77
N ILE A 47 -7.48 -26.02 -11.47
CA ILE A 47 -7.91 -25.69 -12.83
C ILE A 47 -8.74 -24.41 -12.84
N THR A 48 -9.71 -24.32 -11.94
CA THR A 48 -10.59 -23.14 -11.80
C THR A 48 -9.77 -21.90 -11.48
N GLN A 49 -8.80 -22.00 -10.58
CA GLN A 49 -7.89 -20.92 -10.25
C GLN A 49 -7.04 -20.48 -11.46
N ALA A 50 -6.51 -21.42 -12.24
CA ALA A 50 -5.73 -21.09 -13.43
C ALA A 50 -6.57 -20.38 -14.50
N TYR A 51 -7.83 -20.81 -14.68
CA TYR A 51 -8.76 -20.14 -15.59
C TYR A 51 -9.09 -18.72 -15.11
N SER A 52 -9.38 -18.54 -13.82
CA SER A 52 -9.62 -17.20 -13.21
C SER A 52 -8.49 -16.24 -13.53
N VAL A 53 -7.24 -16.66 -13.30
CA VAL A 53 -6.03 -15.86 -13.58
C VAL A 53 -5.97 -15.44 -15.02
N GLN A 54 -6.11 -16.38 -15.95
CA GLN A 54 -6.04 -16.06 -17.37
C GLN A 54 -7.18 -15.13 -17.81
N PHE A 55 -8.40 -15.35 -17.31
CA PHE A 55 -9.54 -14.49 -17.61
C PHE A 55 -9.34 -13.05 -17.13
N GLU A 56 -8.88 -12.89 -15.88
CA GLU A 56 -8.58 -11.58 -15.29
C GLU A 56 -7.46 -10.85 -16.05
N GLU A 57 -6.37 -11.55 -16.39
CA GLU A 57 -5.24 -10.98 -17.15
C GLU A 57 -5.66 -10.51 -18.54
N ILE A 58 -6.44 -11.31 -19.28
CA ILE A 58 -6.91 -10.91 -20.61
C ILE A 58 -7.87 -9.72 -20.50
N CYS A 59 -8.80 -9.74 -19.54
CA CYS A 59 -9.74 -8.63 -19.35
C CYS A 59 -9.03 -7.31 -18.98
N ALA A 60 -7.92 -7.38 -18.24
CA ALA A 60 -7.18 -6.20 -17.79
C ALA A 60 -6.57 -5.38 -18.95
N VAL A 61 -6.29 -6.02 -20.09
CA VAL A 61 -5.68 -5.35 -21.27
C VAL A 61 -6.70 -4.93 -22.33
N GLN A 62 -7.99 -5.25 -22.15
CA GLN A 62 -9.05 -4.86 -23.09
C GLN A 62 -9.61 -3.47 -22.79
N ASP A 63 -10.12 -2.79 -23.82
CA ASP A 63 -10.98 -1.63 -23.63
C ASP A 63 -12.34 -2.03 -23.00
N ILE A 64 -13.08 -1.04 -22.48
CA ILE A 64 -14.35 -1.27 -21.79
C ILE A 64 -15.37 -2.00 -22.68
N PRO A 65 -15.64 -1.59 -23.94
CA PRO A 65 -16.55 -2.32 -24.83
C PRO A 65 -16.19 -3.80 -25.04
N HIS A 66 -14.91 -4.13 -25.24
CA HIS A 66 -14.44 -5.50 -25.41
C HIS A 66 -14.56 -6.29 -24.10
N ARG A 67 -14.15 -5.70 -22.98
CA ARG A 67 -14.27 -6.30 -21.64
C ARG A 67 -15.73 -6.64 -21.30
N ILE A 68 -16.68 -5.75 -21.61
CA ILE A 68 -18.12 -6.01 -21.45
C ILE A 68 -18.55 -7.23 -22.27
N ARG A 69 -18.12 -7.35 -23.54
CA ARG A 69 -18.45 -8.52 -24.37
C ARG A 69 -17.88 -9.81 -23.81
N MET A 70 -16.64 -9.78 -23.33
CA MET A 70 -16.00 -10.94 -22.69
C MET A 70 -16.76 -11.38 -21.43
N VAL A 71 -16.99 -10.47 -20.50
CA VAL A 71 -17.68 -10.75 -19.22
C VAL A 71 -19.12 -11.23 -19.44
N ASN A 72 -19.83 -10.67 -20.42
CA ASN A 72 -21.17 -11.14 -20.77
C ASN A 72 -21.16 -12.53 -21.42
N THR A 73 -20.14 -12.86 -22.20
CA THR A 73 -20.00 -14.18 -22.81
C THR A 73 -19.61 -15.22 -21.75
N GLU A 74 -18.73 -14.86 -20.83
CA GLU A 74 -18.37 -15.66 -19.66
C GLU A 74 -19.59 -16.03 -18.84
N ARG A 75 -20.42 -15.05 -18.46
CA ARG A 75 -21.65 -15.30 -17.71
C ARG A 75 -22.60 -16.28 -18.41
N ARG A 76 -22.69 -16.22 -19.74
CA ARG A 76 -23.54 -17.14 -20.53
C ARG A 76 -22.99 -18.56 -20.58
N MET A 77 -21.67 -18.70 -20.62
CA MET A 77 -21.01 -20.02 -20.74
C MET A 77 -20.86 -20.72 -19.40
N ASN A 78 -20.50 -19.98 -18.35
CA ASN A 78 -20.06 -20.52 -17.07
C ASN A 78 -20.92 -20.09 -15.87
N GLY A 79 -21.92 -19.23 -16.09
CA GLY A 79 -22.75 -18.69 -15.02
C GLY A 79 -22.05 -17.58 -14.22
N GLU A 80 -22.54 -17.34 -13.01
CA GLU A 80 -21.97 -16.34 -12.09
C GLU A 80 -20.67 -16.89 -11.47
N SER A 81 -19.60 -16.09 -11.48
CA SER A 81 -18.29 -16.49 -10.97
C SER A 81 -17.53 -15.28 -10.39
N TYR A 82 -16.52 -15.57 -9.56
CA TYR A 82 -15.67 -14.52 -8.96
C TYR A 82 -15.02 -13.62 -10.03
N TRP A 83 -14.38 -14.19 -11.04
CA TRP A 83 -13.68 -13.41 -12.08
C TRP A 83 -14.64 -12.65 -12.99
N GLU A 84 -15.88 -13.11 -13.15
CA GLU A 84 -16.92 -12.38 -13.87
C GLU A 84 -17.35 -11.15 -13.07
N GLU A 85 -17.69 -11.33 -11.80
CA GLU A 85 -18.19 -10.27 -10.92
C GLU A 85 -17.10 -9.23 -10.62
N ILE A 86 -15.85 -9.62 -10.37
CA ILE A 86 -14.74 -8.67 -10.15
C ILE A 86 -14.54 -7.77 -11.39
N ASN A 87 -14.61 -8.34 -12.60
CA ASN A 87 -14.46 -7.61 -13.84
C ASN A 87 -15.65 -6.67 -14.12
N ARG A 88 -16.88 -7.06 -13.75
CA ARG A 88 -18.02 -6.14 -13.76
C ARG A 88 -17.82 -4.98 -12.79
N GLY A 89 -17.30 -5.26 -11.60
CA GLY A 89 -16.95 -4.24 -10.61
C GLY A 89 -15.98 -3.21 -11.20
N HIS A 90 -14.90 -3.65 -11.83
CA HIS A 90 -13.94 -2.76 -12.50
C HIS A 90 -14.56 -1.98 -13.66
N ILE A 91 -15.42 -2.60 -14.47
CA ILE A 91 -16.14 -1.87 -15.53
C ILE A 91 -16.97 -0.75 -14.91
N GLY A 92 -17.82 -1.06 -13.93
CA GLY A 92 -18.66 -0.09 -13.23
C GLY A 92 -17.84 1.03 -12.59
N TRP A 93 -16.70 0.70 -11.98
CA TRP A 93 -15.79 1.69 -11.40
C TRP A 93 -15.23 2.65 -12.46
N LEU A 94 -14.68 2.11 -13.56
CA LEU A 94 -14.06 2.90 -14.63
C LEU A 94 -15.08 3.70 -15.46
N THR A 95 -16.34 3.27 -15.50
CA THR A 95 -17.47 4.01 -16.08
C THR A 95 -18.16 4.96 -15.09
N ARG A 96 -17.61 5.14 -13.88
CA ARG A 96 -18.12 6.02 -12.82
C ARG A 96 -19.49 5.62 -12.25
N GLN A 97 -19.86 4.35 -12.37
CA GLN A 97 -21.04 3.74 -11.78
C GLN A 97 -20.69 3.08 -10.44
N ARG A 98 -20.30 3.88 -9.45
CA ARG A 98 -19.81 3.37 -8.15
C ARG A 98 -20.80 2.42 -7.45
N ALA A 99 -22.09 2.74 -7.45
CA ALA A 99 -23.09 1.89 -6.78
C ALA A 99 -23.15 0.48 -7.41
N GLU A 100 -23.08 0.40 -8.75
CA GLU A 100 -23.03 -0.88 -9.46
C GLU A 100 -21.71 -1.61 -9.19
N ALA A 101 -20.59 -0.88 -9.17
CA ALA A 101 -19.27 -1.43 -8.88
C ALA A 101 -19.22 -2.11 -7.50
N ASP A 102 -19.74 -1.45 -6.46
CA ASP A 102 -19.76 -1.99 -5.09
C ASP A 102 -20.58 -3.28 -4.98
N ILE A 103 -21.73 -3.37 -5.66
CA ILE A 103 -22.55 -4.59 -5.70
C ILE A 103 -21.75 -5.76 -6.27
N HIS A 104 -21.04 -5.52 -7.37
CA HIS A 104 -20.22 -6.53 -8.03
C HIS A 104 -18.98 -6.92 -7.21
N TYR A 105 -18.34 -5.96 -6.52
CA TYR A 105 -17.24 -6.27 -5.61
C TYR A 105 -17.67 -7.11 -4.41
N GLU A 106 -18.82 -6.83 -3.81
CA GLU A 106 -19.33 -7.62 -2.68
C GLU A 106 -19.69 -9.05 -3.11
N LYS A 107 -20.30 -9.21 -4.29
CA LYS A 107 -20.53 -10.54 -4.88
C LYS A 107 -19.22 -11.28 -5.16
N ALA A 108 -18.25 -10.61 -5.75
CA ALA A 108 -16.94 -11.20 -6.02
C ALA A 108 -16.27 -11.65 -4.71
N ARG A 109 -16.28 -10.83 -3.66
CA ARG A 109 -15.79 -11.19 -2.33
C ARG A 109 -16.46 -12.45 -1.80
N THR A 110 -17.80 -12.48 -1.82
CA THR A 110 -18.58 -13.63 -1.37
C THR A 110 -18.21 -14.91 -2.12
N LEU A 111 -18.16 -14.85 -3.45
CA LEU A 111 -17.81 -15.98 -4.31
C LEU A 111 -16.36 -16.44 -4.11
N ALA A 112 -15.43 -15.52 -3.90
CA ALA A 112 -14.02 -15.86 -3.62
C ALA A 112 -13.88 -16.65 -2.32
N ILE A 113 -14.55 -16.21 -1.24
CA ILE A 113 -14.53 -16.88 0.06
C ILE A 113 -15.21 -18.25 -0.02
N GLN A 114 -16.42 -18.32 -0.58
CA GLN A 114 -17.18 -19.57 -0.71
C GLN A 114 -16.43 -20.63 -1.52
N ASN A 115 -15.82 -20.23 -2.63
CA ASN A 115 -15.12 -21.15 -3.53
C ASN A 115 -13.63 -21.32 -3.19
N ARG A 116 -13.15 -20.68 -2.10
CA ARG A 116 -11.73 -20.68 -1.68
C ARG A 116 -10.78 -20.30 -2.82
N LEU A 117 -11.18 -19.32 -3.62
CA LEU A 117 -10.34 -18.77 -4.69
C LEU A 117 -9.39 -17.73 -4.10
N LEU A 118 -8.17 -17.67 -4.64
CA LEU A 118 -7.21 -16.63 -4.32
C LEU A 118 -7.34 -15.54 -5.39
N PRO A 119 -7.82 -14.33 -5.04
CA PRO A 119 -7.81 -13.21 -5.97
C PRO A 119 -6.41 -12.97 -6.54
N VAL A 120 -6.36 -12.59 -7.82
CA VAL A 120 -5.11 -12.48 -8.56
C VAL A 120 -4.45 -11.13 -8.29
N HIS A 121 -3.18 -11.17 -7.87
CA HIS A 121 -2.36 -9.98 -7.63
C HIS A 121 -3.12 -8.89 -6.82
N TYR A 122 -3.33 -7.74 -7.45
CA TYR A 122 -3.98 -6.58 -6.86
C TYR A 122 -5.48 -6.79 -6.61
N ASN A 123 -6.16 -7.72 -7.28
CA ASN A 123 -7.60 -7.95 -7.04
C ASN A 123 -7.91 -8.47 -5.64
N SER A 124 -6.89 -8.84 -4.86
CA SER A 124 -7.03 -9.16 -3.44
C SER A 124 -7.62 -8.04 -2.59
N GLY A 125 -7.57 -6.78 -3.04
CA GLY A 125 -8.28 -5.68 -2.38
C GLY A 125 -9.80 -5.86 -2.30
N VAL A 126 -10.42 -6.68 -3.15
CA VAL A 126 -11.85 -6.99 -3.07
C VAL A 126 -12.24 -7.59 -1.71
N LEU A 127 -11.31 -8.29 -1.04
CA LEU A 127 -11.57 -8.95 0.24
C LEU A 127 -11.65 -7.95 1.40
N THR A 128 -11.07 -6.76 1.22
CA THR A 128 -10.98 -5.69 2.21
C THR A 128 -11.57 -4.38 1.71
N TRP A 129 -12.31 -4.42 0.60
CA TRP A 129 -13.01 -3.27 0.04
C TRP A 129 -14.31 -3.03 0.81
N LEU A 130 -14.46 -1.82 1.34
CA LEU A 130 -15.73 -1.37 1.90
C LEU A 130 -16.54 -0.62 0.84
N ALA A 131 -17.82 -0.93 0.73
CA ALA A 131 -18.74 -0.18 -0.11
C ALA A 131 -18.85 1.27 0.37
N LYS A 132 -19.24 2.19 -0.52
CA LYS A 132 -19.28 3.64 -0.21
C LYS A 132 -20.15 3.98 1.01
N ALA A 133 -21.21 3.21 1.26
CA ALA A 133 -22.08 3.43 2.42
C ALA A 133 -21.35 3.09 3.73
N ASP A 134 -20.65 1.96 3.75
CA ASP A 134 -19.90 1.48 4.91
C ASP A 134 -18.68 2.36 5.19
N SER A 135 -17.94 2.75 4.14
CA SER A 135 -16.78 3.63 4.30
C SER A 135 -17.18 5.01 4.84
N LYS A 136 -18.27 5.60 4.33
CA LYS A 136 -18.79 6.87 4.86
C LYS A 136 -19.22 6.80 6.32
N ALA A 137 -19.75 5.67 6.77
CA ALA A 137 -20.18 5.50 8.15
C ALA A 137 -19.02 5.63 9.16
N LEU A 138 -17.78 5.34 8.73
CA LEU A 138 -16.56 5.40 9.55
C LEU A 138 -16.22 6.77 10.11
N VAL A 139 -16.73 7.86 9.52
CA VAL A 139 -16.51 9.23 10.01
C VAL A 139 -17.46 9.58 11.16
N THR A 140 -18.59 8.88 11.26
CA THR A 140 -19.69 9.24 12.16
C THR A 140 -19.84 8.32 13.36
N HIS A 141 -19.16 7.17 13.36
CA HIS A 141 -19.27 6.17 14.42
C HIS A 141 -17.90 5.84 15.02
N PRO A 142 -17.82 5.62 16.35
CA PRO A 142 -16.61 5.12 16.97
C PRO A 142 -16.34 3.69 16.48
N VAL A 143 -15.10 3.43 16.06
CA VAL A 143 -14.65 2.11 15.63
C VAL A 143 -13.79 1.49 16.73
N PRO A 144 -14.08 0.25 17.17
CA PRO A 144 -13.24 -0.44 18.14
C PRO A 144 -11.82 -0.67 17.60
N ASP A 145 -10.82 -0.60 18.49
CA ASP A 145 -9.44 -0.96 18.17
C ASP A 145 -9.30 -2.49 18.07
N GLN A 146 -9.59 -3.04 16.89
CA GLN A 146 -9.47 -4.47 16.62
C GLN A 146 -8.01 -4.90 16.43
N LEU A 147 -7.17 -4.02 15.88
CA LEU A 147 -5.78 -4.31 15.57
C LEU A 147 -4.84 -4.10 16.77
N GLY A 148 -5.31 -3.46 17.84
CA GLY A 148 -4.68 -3.45 19.16
C GLY A 148 -3.64 -2.35 19.37
N LEU A 149 -3.64 -1.30 18.55
CA LEU A 149 -2.64 -0.24 18.61
C LEU A 149 -2.80 0.68 19.85
N SER A 150 -4.01 0.82 20.38
CA SER A 150 -4.29 1.65 21.57
C SER A 150 -3.54 1.19 22.83
N SER A 151 -3.11 -0.08 22.85
CA SER A 151 -2.33 -0.66 23.95
C SER A 151 -0.81 -0.43 23.83
N TRP A 152 -0.35 0.24 22.78
CA TRP A 152 1.07 0.42 22.53
C TRP A 152 1.70 1.45 23.48
N THR A 153 2.96 1.22 23.79
CA THR A 153 3.78 2.14 24.57
C THR A 153 4.40 3.17 23.64
N TRP A 154 4.25 4.44 23.98
CA TRP A 154 4.77 5.57 23.21
C TRP A 154 5.95 6.23 23.91
N ARG A 155 6.99 6.55 23.14
CA ARG A 155 8.03 7.52 23.48
C ARG A 155 7.92 8.67 22.47
N PHE A 156 7.31 9.76 22.89
CA PHE A 156 7.32 11.00 22.13
C PHE A 156 8.64 11.72 22.31
N SER A 157 9.12 12.36 21.25
CA SER A 157 10.17 13.37 21.44
C SER A 157 9.66 14.47 22.39
N PRO A 158 10.54 15.09 23.19
CA PRO A 158 10.17 16.16 24.10
C PRO A 158 9.40 17.25 23.36
N HIS A 159 8.44 17.86 24.04
CA HIS A 159 7.73 19.03 23.53
C HIS A 159 8.76 20.10 23.16
N ALA A 160 9.10 20.22 21.88
CA ALA A 160 9.80 21.39 21.40
C ALA A 160 8.81 22.56 21.45
N ASP A 161 9.28 23.75 21.81
CA ASP A 161 8.50 24.99 21.78
C ASP A 161 7.89 25.28 20.39
N LYS A 162 8.36 24.57 19.36
CA LYS A 162 7.94 24.68 17.97
C LYS A 162 7.44 23.34 17.42
N GLN A 163 6.26 23.38 16.80
CA GLN A 163 5.71 22.27 16.01
C GLN A 163 6.69 21.85 14.89
N PRO A 164 6.77 20.55 14.55
CA PRO A 164 7.53 20.14 13.39
C PRO A 164 6.95 20.75 12.11
N ASP A 165 7.79 20.97 11.12
CA ASP A 165 7.42 21.34 9.77
C ASP A 165 6.96 20.13 8.94
N LEU A 166 7.35 18.91 9.35
CA LEU A 166 7.01 17.65 8.71
C LEU A 166 7.07 16.49 9.71
N CYS A 167 6.09 15.60 9.65
CA CYS A 167 6.15 14.27 10.25
C CYS A 167 6.40 13.20 9.18
N LEU A 168 7.33 12.29 9.45
CA LEU A 168 7.65 11.13 8.62
C LEU A 168 7.21 9.87 9.37
N VAL A 169 6.26 9.11 8.82
CA VAL A 169 5.59 8.03 9.57
C VAL A 169 5.82 6.67 8.92
N PHE A 170 6.38 5.74 9.72
CA PHE A 170 6.77 4.41 9.29
C PHE A 170 6.30 3.34 10.27
N GLY A 171 6.07 2.13 9.74
CA GLY A 171 5.70 0.95 10.51
C GLY A 171 6.57 -0.25 10.14
N SER A 172 6.89 -1.11 11.12
CA SER A 172 7.64 -2.34 10.90
C SER A 172 7.29 -3.42 11.94
N ASP A 173 7.61 -4.68 11.64
CA ASP A 173 7.80 -5.70 12.68
C ASP A 173 9.28 -5.81 13.05
N SER A 174 9.59 -6.64 14.05
CA SER A 174 10.98 -6.86 14.49
C SER A 174 11.90 -7.46 13.43
N ARG A 175 11.37 -8.15 12.42
CA ARG A 175 12.18 -8.72 11.33
C ARG A 175 12.52 -7.65 10.30
N TYR A 176 11.52 -6.89 9.89
CA TYR A 176 11.63 -5.79 8.94
C TYR A 176 12.34 -4.57 9.52
N PHE A 177 12.54 -4.52 10.83
CA PHE A 177 13.38 -3.52 11.50
C PHE A 177 14.78 -3.39 10.89
N MET A 178 15.28 -4.40 10.16
CA MET A 178 16.58 -4.33 9.49
C MET A 178 16.73 -3.13 8.52
N PHE A 179 15.64 -2.52 8.03
CA PHE A 179 15.68 -1.33 7.19
C PHE A 179 15.74 -0.01 7.99
N ILE A 180 15.30 -0.01 9.24
CA ILE A 180 15.19 1.18 10.09
C ILE A 180 16.53 1.89 10.32
N PRO A 181 17.67 1.21 10.57
CA PRO A 181 18.95 1.89 10.73
C PRO A 181 19.33 2.72 9.51
N LYS A 182 19.17 2.18 8.30
CA LYS A 182 19.48 2.89 7.05
C LYS A 182 18.57 4.09 6.83
N LEU A 183 17.28 3.92 7.13
CA LEU A 183 16.29 4.99 7.08
C LEU A 183 16.67 6.15 8.01
N ILE A 184 16.98 5.86 9.28
CA ILE A 184 17.42 6.87 10.26
C ILE A 184 18.72 7.54 9.81
N PHE A 185 19.71 6.75 9.41
CA PHE A 185 21.03 7.24 9.02
C PHE A 185 20.99 8.18 7.82
N SER A 186 20.24 7.80 6.79
CA SER A 186 20.08 8.60 5.58
C SER A 186 19.36 9.93 5.87
N LEU A 187 18.37 9.93 6.78
CA LEU A 187 17.71 11.16 7.22
C LEU A 187 18.67 12.08 7.97
N ILE A 188 19.46 11.55 8.90
CA ILE A 188 20.47 12.31 9.65
C ILE A 188 21.46 12.98 8.67
N LYS A 189 21.95 12.23 7.67
CA LYS A 189 22.85 12.76 6.65
C LYS A 189 22.21 13.88 5.83
N ALA A 190 20.99 13.66 5.31
CA ALA A 190 20.27 14.68 4.54
C ALA A 190 20.03 15.97 5.34
N CYS A 191 19.70 15.83 6.63
CA CYS A 191 19.52 16.94 7.56
C CYS A 191 20.82 17.71 7.84
N ARG A 192 21.95 17.01 8.00
CA ARG A 192 23.27 17.65 8.20
C ARG A 192 23.77 18.37 6.95
N ALA A 193 23.52 17.81 5.76
CA ALA A 193 23.87 18.44 4.49
C ALA A 193 23.09 19.76 4.26
N ASN A 194 21.93 19.92 4.87
CA ASN A 194 21.05 21.08 4.68
C ASN A 194 20.60 21.68 6.01
N PRO A 195 21.46 22.39 6.76
CA PRO A 195 21.18 22.82 8.15
C PRO A 195 20.04 23.84 8.31
N ASN A 196 19.58 24.45 7.21
CA ASN A 196 18.54 25.50 7.21
C ASN A 196 17.10 24.95 7.07
N TYR A 197 16.87 23.69 7.43
CA TYR A 197 15.55 23.05 7.41
C TYR A 197 14.70 23.37 8.65
N GLY A 198 13.37 23.33 8.50
CA GLY A 198 12.44 23.32 9.62
C GLY A 198 12.56 22.06 10.48
N ARG A 199 11.88 21.98 11.62
CA ARG A 199 11.99 20.78 12.49
C ARG A 199 11.30 19.59 11.82
N ILE A 200 11.95 18.43 11.74
CA ILE A 200 11.36 17.19 11.21
C ILE A 200 11.15 16.22 12.37
N GLU A 201 10.01 15.55 12.40
CA GLU A 201 9.71 14.48 13.35
C GLU A 201 9.66 13.14 12.63
N LEU A 202 10.55 12.22 12.99
CA LEU A 202 10.52 10.84 12.52
C LEU A 202 9.70 9.99 13.50
N CYS A 203 8.59 9.42 13.05
CA CYS A 203 7.67 8.60 13.82
C CYS A 203 7.76 7.13 13.38
N ILE A 204 8.17 6.23 14.27
CA ILE A 204 8.37 4.79 13.97
C ILE A 204 7.51 3.91 14.87
N GLY A 205 6.66 3.09 14.27
CA GLY A 205 5.96 2.00 14.95
C GLY A 205 6.67 0.68 14.78
N VAL A 206 6.86 -0.07 15.87
CA VAL A 206 7.45 -1.40 15.81
C VAL A 206 6.55 -2.43 16.52
N ASN A 207 6.07 -3.41 15.77
CA ASN A 207 5.43 -4.58 16.34
C ASN A 207 6.50 -5.53 16.91
N GLN A 208 6.37 -5.82 18.21
CA GLN A 208 7.21 -6.75 18.98
C GLN A 208 8.73 -6.54 18.81
N PRO A 209 9.27 -5.33 19.03
CA PRO A 209 10.71 -5.11 18.92
C PRO A 209 11.47 -5.94 19.94
N THR A 210 12.68 -6.35 19.56
CA THR A 210 13.63 -6.95 20.50
C THR A 210 14.16 -5.89 21.48
N PRO A 211 14.66 -6.28 22.66
CA PRO A 211 15.30 -5.34 23.59
C PRO A 211 16.43 -4.53 22.96
N LYS A 212 17.21 -5.15 22.05
CA LYS A 212 18.28 -4.46 21.31
C LYS A 212 17.72 -3.36 20.39
N GLN A 213 16.62 -3.62 19.69
CA GLN A 213 15.98 -2.63 18.81
C GLN A 213 15.39 -1.47 19.60
N LEU A 214 14.77 -1.74 20.76
CA LEU A 214 14.28 -0.69 21.66
C LEU A 214 15.41 0.15 22.24
N SER A 215 16.49 -0.48 22.67
CA SER A 215 17.69 0.21 23.16
C SER A 215 18.27 1.11 22.06
N PHE A 216 18.36 0.61 20.83
CA PHE A 216 18.84 1.39 19.69
C PHE A 216 17.98 2.65 19.44
N LEU A 217 16.65 2.50 19.33
CA LEU A 217 15.75 3.65 19.13
C LEU A 217 15.84 4.66 20.29
N THR A 218 15.94 4.16 21.52
CA THR A 218 16.10 4.97 22.73
C THR A 218 17.38 5.80 22.68
N THR A 219 18.52 5.16 22.41
CA THR A 219 19.82 5.84 22.32
C THR A 219 19.85 6.89 21.20
N VAL A 220 19.28 6.56 20.03
CA VAL A 220 19.19 7.52 18.92
C VAL A 220 18.31 8.71 19.30
N ALA A 221 17.14 8.48 19.91
CA ALA A 221 16.24 9.56 20.33
C ALA A 221 16.92 10.50 21.34
N GLU A 222 17.55 9.97 22.38
CA GLU A 222 18.25 10.75 23.41
C GLU A 222 19.40 11.59 22.84
N TRP A 223 20.14 11.02 21.89
CA TRP A 223 21.21 11.75 21.22
C TRP A 223 20.65 12.89 20.37
N LEU A 224 19.60 12.63 19.57
CA LEU A 224 18.97 13.64 18.72
C LEU A 224 18.38 14.78 19.54
N GLU A 225 17.72 14.46 20.65
CA GLU A 225 17.17 15.44 21.60
C GLU A 225 18.25 16.41 22.11
N LYS A 226 19.44 15.88 22.43
CA LYS A 226 20.54 16.67 23.01
C LYS A 226 21.37 17.42 21.96
N HIS A 227 21.55 16.85 20.77
CA HIS A 227 22.57 17.30 19.81
C HIS A 227 22.03 17.72 18.45
N ALA A 228 20.78 17.39 18.10
CA ALA A 228 20.17 17.69 16.81
C ALA A 228 18.72 18.19 16.97
N PRO A 229 18.49 19.39 17.55
CA PRO A 229 17.15 19.85 17.94
C PRO A 229 16.15 20.04 16.78
N ARG A 230 16.62 19.98 15.54
CA ARG A 230 15.79 20.05 14.32
C ARG A 230 15.31 18.69 13.81
N LEU A 231 15.80 17.57 14.37
CA LEU A 231 15.35 16.22 14.02
C LEU A 231 14.92 15.49 15.29
N GLY A 232 13.63 15.23 15.44
CA GLY A 232 13.06 14.43 16.51
C GLY A 232 12.86 12.97 16.10
N LEU A 233 12.92 12.07 17.08
CA LEU A 233 12.52 10.67 16.92
C LEU A 233 11.44 10.34 17.95
N THR A 234 10.22 10.13 17.46
CA THR A 234 9.10 9.54 18.20
C THR A 234 8.98 8.08 17.81
N PHE A 235 8.78 7.18 18.77
CA PHE A 235 8.48 5.78 18.45
C PHE A 235 7.42 5.18 19.36
N ALA A 236 6.70 4.20 18.81
CA ALA A 236 5.73 3.40 19.53
C ALA A 236 6.03 1.92 19.34
N HIS A 237 5.72 1.12 20.37
CA HIS A 237 5.85 -0.32 20.27
C HIS A 237 4.79 -1.07 21.06
N GLY A 238 4.48 -2.26 20.59
CA GLY A 238 3.52 -3.14 21.25
C GLY A 238 3.36 -4.43 20.48
N LYS A 239 2.17 -5.03 20.57
CA LYS A 239 1.83 -6.24 19.87
C LYS A 239 0.47 -6.05 19.20
N LEU A 240 0.41 -6.23 17.88
CA LEU A 240 -0.86 -6.25 17.15
C LEU A 240 -1.66 -7.49 17.53
N THR A 241 -2.99 -7.37 17.54
CA THR A 241 -3.91 -8.49 17.80
C THR A 241 -3.72 -9.60 16.78
N SER A 242 -3.65 -9.22 15.50
CA SER A 242 -3.32 -10.12 14.39
C SER A 242 -1.94 -9.78 13.84
N GLN A 243 -1.10 -10.79 13.67
CA GLN A 243 0.33 -10.61 13.39
C GLN A 243 0.70 -11.27 12.07
N ASN A 244 0.62 -10.51 10.99
CA ASN A 244 1.02 -10.96 9.67
C ASN A 244 1.57 -9.79 8.83
N PRO A 245 2.21 -10.07 7.68
CA PRO A 245 2.79 -9.03 6.84
C PRO A 245 1.82 -7.90 6.46
N THR A 246 0.53 -8.20 6.25
CA THR A 246 -0.49 -7.20 5.88
C THR A 246 -0.80 -6.25 7.02
N THR A 247 -0.82 -6.73 8.26
CA THR A 247 -1.02 -5.86 9.43
C THR A 247 0.20 -4.98 9.69
N TYR A 248 1.41 -5.46 9.37
CA TYR A 248 2.62 -4.69 9.62
C TYR A 248 2.76 -3.47 8.70
N THR A 249 2.32 -3.57 7.43
CA THR A 249 2.31 -2.42 6.51
C THR A 249 1.30 -1.35 6.93
N THR A 250 0.26 -1.73 7.67
CA THR A 250 -0.80 -0.81 8.12
C THR A 250 -0.44 0.03 9.35
N ILE A 251 0.60 -0.35 10.10
CA ILE A 251 1.02 0.32 11.35
C ILE A 251 1.15 1.84 11.15
N ARG A 252 1.73 2.29 10.03
CA ARG A 252 1.91 3.71 9.70
C ARG A 252 0.60 4.50 9.73
N TYR A 253 -0.50 3.90 9.30
CA TYR A 253 -1.83 4.53 9.24
C TYR A 253 -2.58 4.39 10.56
N LEU A 254 -2.42 3.26 11.24
CA LEU A 254 -2.99 3.06 12.59
C LEU A 254 -2.45 4.08 13.58
N MET A 255 -1.17 4.45 13.47
CA MET A 255 -0.50 5.43 14.33
C MET A 255 -0.87 6.88 14.04
N LEU A 256 -1.42 7.19 12.85
CA LEU A 256 -1.62 8.59 12.45
C LEU A 256 -2.50 9.38 13.43
N PRO A 257 -3.62 8.85 13.98
CA PRO A 257 -4.44 9.61 14.93
C PRO A 257 -3.66 10.16 16.13
N GLU A 258 -2.79 9.35 16.73
CA GLU A 258 -1.95 9.77 17.86
C GLU A 258 -0.91 10.82 17.43
N ILE A 259 -0.33 10.65 16.23
CA ILE A 259 0.65 11.57 15.67
C ILE A 259 0.00 12.93 15.34
N THR A 260 -1.20 12.95 14.77
CA THR A 260 -1.91 14.17 14.36
C THR A 260 -2.57 14.89 15.52
N ALA A 261 -2.95 14.16 16.58
CA ALA A 261 -3.35 14.76 17.86
C ALA A 261 -2.18 15.49 18.54
N ARG A 262 -0.94 15.03 18.30
CA ARG A 262 0.28 15.56 18.91
C ARG A 262 0.92 16.69 18.10
N TYR A 263 1.00 16.51 16.79
CA TYR A 263 1.74 17.36 15.87
C TYR A 263 0.83 17.93 14.80
N HIS A 264 0.81 19.27 14.70
CA HIS A 264 0.01 19.98 13.72
C HIS A 264 0.88 20.38 12.52
N CYS A 265 1.16 19.41 11.64
CA CYS A 265 2.01 19.61 10.46
C CYS A 265 1.67 18.64 9.32
N PRO A 266 2.21 18.86 8.11
CA PRO A 266 2.16 17.88 7.03
C PRO A 266 2.75 16.53 7.42
N VAL A 267 2.26 15.46 6.80
CA VAL A 267 2.75 14.08 7.01
C VAL A 267 3.16 13.44 5.69
N ILE A 268 4.27 12.71 5.70
CA ILE A 268 4.59 11.69 4.70
C ILE A 268 4.51 10.32 5.36
N THR A 269 3.75 9.41 4.77
CA THR A 269 3.74 7.98 5.13
C THR A 269 4.47 7.20 4.06
N ALA A 270 5.28 6.21 4.43
CA ALA A 270 5.94 5.34 3.46
C ALA A 270 6.27 3.96 4.03
N ASP A 271 6.58 3.00 3.13
CA ASP A 271 7.12 1.71 3.56
C ASP A 271 8.51 1.93 4.17
N CYS A 272 8.83 1.20 5.24
CA CYS A 272 10.11 1.38 5.93
C CYS A 272 11.30 0.72 5.20
N ASP A 273 11.07 0.00 4.09
CA ASP A 273 12.12 -0.55 3.23
C ASP A 273 12.62 0.45 2.17
N GLY A 274 12.54 1.74 2.47
CA GLY A 274 13.18 2.80 1.71
C GLY A 274 14.20 3.58 2.54
N TYR A 275 14.93 4.49 1.88
CA TYR A 275 15.83 5.43 2.54
C TYR A 275 15.78 6.81 1.86
N PHE A 276 16.27 7.84 2.53
CA PHE A 276 16.23 9.21 2.03
C PHE A 276 17.45 9.53 1.15
N PRO A 277 17.28 10.08 -0.06
CA PRO A 277 18.41 10.62 -0.81
C PRO A 277 19.03 11.82 -0.06
N GLU A 278 20.28 12.15 -0.36
CA GLU A 278 20.99 13.28 0.27
C GLU A 278 20.25 14.62 0.06
N GLU A 279 19.63 14.78 -1.11
CA GLU A 279 18.83 15.95 -1.52
C GLU A 279 17.41 15.97 -0.92
N PHE A 280 17.04 15.03 -0.03
CA PHE A 280 15.68 14.88 0.48
C PHE A 280 15.07 16.19 1.00
N ILE A 281 15.84 16.97 1.78
CA ILE A 281 15.39 18.24 2.35
C ILE A 281 14.99 19.22 1.25
N SER A 282 15.83 19.41 0.25
CA SER A 282 15.58 20.27 -0.92
C SER A 282 14.34 19.81 -1.70
N LEU A 283 14.24 18.50 -1.94
CA LEU A 283 13.12 17.91 -2.69
C LEU A 283 11.78 18.07 -1.95
N TRP A 284 11.77 17.84 -0.63
CA TRP A 284 10.58 18.02 0.19
C TRP A 284 10.15 19.48 0.24
N HIS A 285 11.07 20.43 0.46
CA HIS A 285 10.74 21.86 0.47
C HIS A 285 10.08 22.29 -0.85
N LYS A 286 10.67 21.92 -1.99
CA LYS A 286 10.11 22.19 -3.31
C LYS A 286 8.72 21.58 -3.50
N MET A 287 8.51 20.36 -3.02
CA MET A 287 7.19 19.71 -3.07
C MET A 287 6.17 20.48 -2.25
N ARG A 288 6.49 20.81 -0.98
CA ARG A 288 5.59 21.53 -0.05
C ARG A 288 5.08 22.85 -0.62
N GLU A 289 5.91 23.58 -1.35
CA GLU A 289 5.52 24.86 -1.96
C GLU A 289 4.48 24.71 -3.07
N THR A 290 4.41 23.55 -3.71
CA THR A 290 3.68 23.33 -4.96
C THR A 290 2.58 22.27 -4.87
N THR A 291 2.45 21.61 -3.72
CA THR A 291 1.65 20.39 -3.58
C THR A 291 0.84 20.43 -2.29
N ASP A 292 -0.46 20.10 -2.39
CA ASP A 292 -1.34 19.94 -1.23
C ASP A 292 -1.43 18.46 -0.83
N TYR A 293 -1.42 17.54 -1.80
CA TYR A 293 -1.37 16.09 -1.55
C TYR A 293 -0.52 15.37 -2.60
N GLY A 294 0.10 14.27 -2.21
CA GLY A 294 0.93 13.44 -3.10
C GLY A 294 0.60 11.96 -3.00
N PHE A 295 0.32 11.31 -4.12
CA PHE A 295 0.00 9.87 -4.17
C PHE A 295 0.69 9.20 -5.35
N ARG A 296 0.89 7.87 -5.26
CA ARG A 296 1.29 7.03 -6.40
C ARG A 296 0.05 6.63 -7.19
N LEU A 297 -0.22 7.33 -8.29
CA LEU A 297 -1.45 7.25 -9.06
C LEU A 297 -1.21 6.66 -10.47
N TYR A 298 -0.68 5.44 -10.56
CA TYR A 298 -0.21 4.85 -11.83
C TYR A 298 -1.28 4.79 -12.93
N SER A 299 -2.53 4.61 -12.52
CA SER A 299 -3.66 4.43 -13.41
C SER A 299 -4.47 5.71 -13.64
N TYR A 300 -4.00 6.87 -13.17
CA TYR A 300 -4.74 8.14 -13.28
C TYR A 300 -4.13 9.07 -14.31
N ASP A 301 -4.98 9.87 -14.95
CA ASP A 301 -4.53 11.03 -15.71
C ASP A 301 -4.42 12.30 -14.85
N LYS A 302 -3.87 13.37 -15.43
CA LYS A 302 -3.72 14.67 -14.75
C LYS A 302 -5.04 15.37 -14.43
N SER A 303 -6.17 14.88 -14.95
CA SER A 303 -7.50 15.37 -14.59
C SER A 303 -8.08 14.67 -13.35
N GLY A 304 -7.34 13.73 -12.75
CA GLY A 304 -7.79 12.98 -11.58
C GLY A 304 -8.72 11.82 -11.94
N ARG A 305 -8.78 11.45 -13.23
CA ARG A 305 -9.59 10.33 -13.69
C ARG A 305 -8.73 9.08 -13.74
N GLN A 306 -9.19 8.02 -13.09
CA GLN A 306 -8.64 6.68 -13.29
C GLN A 306 -9.02 6.15 -14.68
N LEU A 307 -8.01 5.66 -15.42
CA LEU A 307 -8.12 5.18 -16.79
C LEU A 307 -8.19 3.66 -16.89
N ASN A 308 -7.58 2.93 -15.96
CA ASN A 308 -7.56 1.46 -15.94
C ASN A 308 -7.42 0.91 -14.51
N GLY A 309 -7.48 -0.42 -14.38
CA GLY A 309 -7.28 -1.13 -13.12
C GLY A 309 -8.46 -1.02 -12.15
N GLU A 310 -8.12 -1.22 -10.88
CA GLU A 310 -9.01 -1.36 -9.74
C GLU A 310 -8.99 -0.12 -8.82
N PRO A 311 -10.07 0.14 -8.06
CA PRO A 311 -10.15 1.33 -7.21
C PRO A 311 -8.96 1.47 -6.24
N TRP A 312 -8.51 0.34 -5.71
CA TRP A 312 -7.40 0.22 -4.77
C TRP A 312 -6.05 0.02 -5.47
N GLY A 313 -5.95 0.29 -6.77
CA GLY A 313 -4.69 0.37 -7.54
C GLY A 313 -3.80 1.56 -7.14
N PHE A 314 -3.96 2.08 -5.91
CA PHE A 314 -3.15 3.12 -5.30
C PHE A 314 -1.83 2.53 -4.82
N GLY A 315 -0.71 3.16 -5.17
CA GLY A 315 0.56 2.76 -4.56
C GLY A 315 0.70 3.31 -3.14
N ALA A 316 0.47 2.44 -2.13
CA ALA A 316 0.61 2.81 -0.72
C ALA A 316 2.08 2.96 -0.25
N GLY A 317 3.06 2.73 -1.13
CA GLY A 317 4.48 2.76 -0.77
C GLY A 317 5.00 4.13 -0.31
N ILE A 318 4.40 5.23 -0.77
CA ILE A 318 4.63 6.59 -0.26
C ILE A 318 3.39 7.47 -0.50
N SER A 319 3.03 8.30 0.46
CA SER A 319 1.95 9.29 0.34
C SER A 319 2.29 10.55 1.12
N TYR A 320 1.87 11.71 0.61
CA TYR A 320 2.04 13.01 1.22
C TYR A 320 0.67 13.64 1.49
N PHE A 321 0.47 14.05 2.75
CA PHE A 321 -0.71 14.78 3.21
C PHE A 321 -0.26 16.16 3.67
N GLY A 322 -0.47 17.17 2.82
CA GLY A 322 0.08 18.51 2.99
C GLY A 322 -0.79 19.48 3.78
N ASP A 323 -2.05 19.14 4.01
CA ASP A 323 -3.03 19.97 4.74
C ASP A 323 -3.16 19.50 6.21
N PRO A 324 -2.53 20.22 7.18
CA PRO A 324 -2.56 19.82 8.58
C PRO A 324 -3.96 19.93 9.20
N GLU A 325 -4.83 20.79 8.68
CA GLU A 325 -6.17 21.03 9.23
C GLU A 325 -7.10 19.84 8.92
N LYS A 326 -6.92 19.22 7.74
CA LYS A 326 -7.67 18.02 7.33
C LYS A 326 -7.07 16.72 7.83
N LEU A 327 -5.82 16.75 8.27
CA LEU A 327 -5.09 15.55 8.61
C LEU A 327 -5.68 14.74 9.79
N PRO A 328 -6.21 15.35 10.87
CA PRO A 328 -6.89 14.60 11.92
C PRO A 328 -8.09 13.79 11.39
N GLU A 329 -8.91 14.37 10.52
CA GLU A 329 -10.07 13.71 9.91
C GLU A 329 -9.64 12.54 9.02
N ILE A 330 -8.64 12.76 8.15
CA ILE A 330 -8.08 11.72 7.27
C ILE A 330 -7.43 10.60 8.08
N SER A 331 -6.68 10.94 9.13
CA SER A 331 -5.97 9.96 9.98
C SER A 331 -6.93 9.04 10.73
N ASN A 332 -7.99 9.60 11.32
CA ASN A 332 -9.05 8.82 11.97
C ASN A 332 -9.76 7.94 10.96
N PHE A 333 -10.10 8.45 9.78
CA PHE A 333 -10.71 7.64 8.72
C PHE A 333 -9.85 6.44 8.33
N LEU A 334 -8.56 6.65 8.07
CA LEU A 334 -7.63 5.59 7.69
C LEU A 334 -7.52 4.52 8.78
N SER A 335 -7.36 4.92 10.04
CA SER A 335 -7.29 3.99 11.17
C SER A 335 -8.61 3.21 11.36
N ASN A 336 -9.75 3.89 11.27
CA ASN A 336 -11.08 3.29 11.37
C ASN A 336 -11.35 2.29 10.23
N TYR A 337 -10.92 2.63 9.01
CA TYR A 337 -11.03 1.74 7.86
C TYR A 337 -10.29 0.44 8.12
N LEU A 338 -9.04 0.53 8.55
CA LEU A 338 -8.21 -0.65 8.81
C LEU A 338 -8.79 -1.53 9.93
N ASN A 339 -9.28 -0.93 11.01
CA ASN A 339 -9.92 -1.65 12.10
C ASN A 339 -11.28 -2.27 11.72
N THR A 340 -11.91 -1.82 10.62
CA THR A 340 -13.20 -2.34 10.14
C THR A 340 -13.03 -3.37 9.03
N ALA A 341 -12.16 -3.08 8.06
CA ALA A 341 -12.02 -3.86 6.84
C ALA A 341 -11.13 -5.10 7.02
N TYR A 342 -10.20 -5.06 7.97
CA TYR A 342 -9.33 -6.20 8.24
C TYR A 342 -10.15 -7.38 8.78
N ASN A 343 -10.06 -8.53 8.12
CA ASN A 343 -10.68 -9.76 8.60
C ASN A 343 -9.66 -10.91 8.58
N PRO A 344 -9.30 -11.51 9.73
CA PRO A 344 -8.36 -12.64 9.79
C PRO A 344 -8.87 -13.91 9.09
N GLU A 345 -10.17 -14.01 8.80
CA GLU A 345 -10.78 -15.12 8.05
C GLU A 345 -10.60 -14.98 6.53
N ASN A 346 -10.23 -13.79 6.05
CA ASN A 346 -9.92 -13.60 4.63
C ASN A 346 -8.66 -14.41 4.26
N PRO A 347 -8.61 -15.04 3.07
CA PRO A 347 -7.42 -15.77 2.63
C PRO A 347 -6.18 -14.88 2.48
N THR A 348 -6.39 -13.58 2.29
CA THR A 348 -5.36 -12.53 2.34
C THR A 348 -6.02 -11.18 2.63
N ASN A 349 -5.28 -10.28 3.29
CA ASN A 349 -5.66 -8.88 3.50
C ASN A 349 -4.62 -7.93 2.85
N TRP A 350 -3.89 -8.40 1.84
CA TRP A 350 -2.68 -7.75 1.33
C TRP A 350 -2.86 -6.29 0.91
N CYS A 351 -4.00 -5.96 0.31
CA CYS A 351 -4.30 -4.63 -0.19
C CYS A 351 -5.12 -3.76 0.78
N VAL A 352 -5.24 -4.13 2.07
CA VAL A 352 -6.09 -3.42 3.02
C VAL A 352 -5.69 -1.95 3.21
N ASP A 353 -4.39 -1.65 3.18
CA ASP A 353 -3.87 -0.29 3.26
C ASP A 353 -4.09 0.50 1.97
N GLN A 354 -3.95 -0.14 0.81
CA GLN A 354 -4.29 0.44 -0.49
C GLN A 354 -5.78 0.76 -0.60
N CYS A 355 -6.65 -0.11 -0.07
CA CYS A 355 -8.10 0.11 -0.01
C CYS A 355 -8.44 1.29 0.91
N ALA A 356 -7.84 1.34 2.11
CA ALA A 356 -8.01 2.46 3.03
C ALA A 356 -7.58 3.79 2.40
N LEU A 357 -6.42 3.81 1.74
CA LEU A 357 -5.89 5.00 1.07
C LEU A 357 -6.76 5.43 -0.12
N ALA A 358 -7.23 4.49 -0.93
CA ALA A 358 -8.12 4.76 -2.05
C ALA A 358 -9.45 5.37 -1.57
N GLU A 359 -10.05 4.82 -0.51
CA GLU A 359 -11.29 5.36 0.04
C GLU A 359 -11.09 6.72 0.71
N ALA A 360 -9.98 6.94 1.42
CA ALA A 360 -9.61 8.24 1.94
C ALA A 360 -9.45 9.28 0.81
N PHE A 361 -8.77 8.90 -0.28
CA PHE A 361 -8.65 9.75 -1.46
C PHE A 361 -10.02 10.09 -2.06
N GLN A 362 -10.90 9.11 -2.23
CA GLN A 362 -12.24 9.33 -2.81
C GLN A 362 -13.13 10.20 -1.93
N GLN A 363 -12.89 10.19 -0.62
CA GLN A 363 -13.67 10.97 0.34
C GLN A 363 -13.16 12.40 0.51
N PHE A 364 -11.85 12.58 0.65
CA PHE A 364 -11.25 13.86 1.08
C PHE A 364 -10.53 14.62 -0.04
N VAL A 365 -10.12 13.94 -1.12
CA VAL A 365 -9.26 14.54 -2.16
C VAL A 365 -9.99 14.62 -3.50
N ALA A 366 -10.49 13.50 -4.03
CA ALA A 366 -11.11 13.44 -5.35
C ALA A 366 -12.25 14.44 -5.57
N PRO A 367 -13.17 14.68 -4.61
CA PRO A 367 -14.25 15.67 -4.78
C PRO A 367 -13.75 17.11 -4.93
N HIS A 368 -12.52 17.39 -4.48
CA HIS A 368 -11.91 18.71 -4.47
C HIS A 368 -10.74 18.83 -5.46
N TRP A 369 -10.59 17.85 -6.37
CA TRP A 369 -9.44 17.76 -7.28
C TRP A 369 -9.06 19.09 -7.96
N ASN A 370 -10.05 19.81 -8.48
CA ASN A 370 -9.82 21.07 -9.21
C ASN A 370 -9.34 22.24 -8.33
N ALA A 371 -9.47 22.13 -7.00
CA ALA A 371 -9.01 23.12 -6.03
C ALA A 371 -7.69 22.73 -5.37
N LEU A 372 -7.16 21.54 -5.66
CA LEU A 372 -5.98 20.97 -5.03
C LEU A 372 -4.83 20.81 -6.03
N ARG A 373 -3.61 20.97 -5.54
CA ARG A 373 -2.38 20.70 -6.27
C ARG A 373 -1.91 19.29 -5.92
N ILE A 374 -2.14 18.35 -6.84
CA ILE A 374 -1.84 16.93 -6.62
C ILE A 374 -0.51 16.54 -7.28
N LYS A 375 0.44 16.05 -6.47
CA LYS A 375 1.68 15.47 -6.98
C LYS A 375 1.50 13.98 -7.26
N PHE A 376 1.89 13.59 -8.46
CA PHE A 376 2.11 12.18 -8.80
C PHE A 376 3.50 11.84 -8.26
N MET A 377 3.57 10.93 -7.28
CA MET A 377 4.81 10.70 -6.53
C MET A 377 5.89 10.01 -7.36
N ASP A 378 5.51 9.34 -8.43
CA ASP A 378 6.42 8.71 -9.39
C ASP A 378 6.95 9.71 -10.45
N ASP A 379 6.45 10.94 -10.47
CA ASP A 379 6.95 11.98 -11.38
C ASP A 379 8.13 12.74 -10.78
N GLY A 380 9.23 12.79 -11.55
CA GLY A 380 10.44 13.53 -11.19
C GLY A 380 11.30 12.80 -10.16
N PRO A 381 12.19 13.52 -9.45
CA PRO A 381 13.05 12.92 -8.44
C PRO A 381 12.24 12.35 -7.26
N SER A 382 12.60 11.15 -6.81
CA SER A 382 11.94 10.47 -5.69
C SER A 382 12.33 11.08 -4.34
N LEU A 383 11.35 11.28 -3.45
CA LEU A 383 11.63 11.69 -2.05
C LEU A 383 12.27 10.57 -1.22
N MET A 384 12.08 9.33 -1.63
CA MET A 384 12.69 8.15 -1.01
C MET A 384 13.15 7.20 -2.11
N VAL A 385 14.30 6.60 -1.90
CA VAL A 385 14.77 5.47 -2.72
C VAL A 385 14.11 4.21 -2.15
N MET A 386 13.30 3.55 -2.98
CA MET A 386 12.50 2.38 -2.64
C MET A 386 13.04 1.13 -3.34
N PRO A 387 12.68 -0.10 -2.93
CA PRO A 387 13.31 -1.31 -3.45
C PRO A 387 13.21 -1.46 -4.98
N HIS A 388 12.09 -1.05 -5.56
CA HIS A 388 11.85 -1.14 -7.00
C HIS A 388 12.68 -0.13 -7.82
N HIS A 389 13.30 0.88 -7.20
CA HIS A 389 14.22 1.79 -7.88
C HIS A 389 15.60 1.16 -8.12
N VAL A 390 15.98 0.14 -7.33
CA VAL A 390 17.36 -0.38 -7.27
C VAL A 390 17.47 -1.89 -7.49
N GLY A 391 16.36 -2.55 -7.88
CA GLY A 391 16.36 -3.97 -8.27
C GLY A 391 15.87 -4.94 -7.19
N GLY A 392 15.45 -4.45 -6.02
CA GLY A 392 14.87 -5.28 -4.96
C GLY A 392 15.30 -4.89 -3.56
N LYS A 393 14.76 -5.61 -2.57
CA LYS A 393 14.98 -5.33 -1.14
C LYS A 393 16.43 -5.61 -0.72
N LYS A 394 17.04 -6.65 -1.28
CA LYS A 394 18.43 -7.03 -0.98
C LYS A 394 19.40 -6.01 -1.56
N GLU A 395 19.14 -5.59 -2.79
CA GLU A 395 19.89 -4.58 -3.53
C GLU A 395 19.80 -3.24 -2.80
N LEU A 396 18.61 -2.86 -2.32
CA LEU A 396 18.43 -1.64 -1.53
C LEU A 396 19.24 -1.62 -0.24
N LEU A 397 19.34 -2.74 0.48
CA LEU A 397 20.18 -2.81 1.68
C LEU A 397 21.66 -2.57 1.35
N ALA A 398 22.14 -3.00 0.19
CA ALA A 398 23.53 -2.83 -0.25
C ALA A 398 23.81 -1.51 -0.99
N HIS A 399 22.79 -0.90 -1.60
CA HIS A 399 22.90 0.30 -2.45
C HIS A 399 23.46 1.48 -1.65
N GLU A 400 24.53 2.14 -2.10
CA GLU A 400 25.22 3.22 -1.35
C GLU A 400 25.74 2.80 0.04
N GLY A 401 25.98 1.50 0.24
CA GLY A 401 26.52 0.93 1.47
C GLY A 401 25.45 0.33 2.38
N ALA A 402 25.84 -0.77 3.03
CA ALA A 402 25.04 -1.37 4.09
C ALA A 402 25.15 -0.54 5.37
N VAL A 403 24.03 -0.38 6.07
CA VAL A 403 23.94 0.37 7.32
C VAL A 403 23.28 -0.49 8.38
N SER A 404 24.02 -0.77 9.45
CA SER A 404 23.56 -1.47 10.64
C SER A 404 23.24 -0.50 11.78
N GLN A 405 22.72 -1.01 12.89
CA GLN A 405 22.52 -0.22 14.11
C GLN A 405 23.84 0.35 14.64
N GLU A 406 24.93 -0.41 14.55
CA GLU A 406 26.24 0.01 15.04
C GLU A 406 26.79 1.19 14.24
N ASP A 407 26.63 1.15 12.91
CA ASP A 407 27.12 2.23 12.04
C ASP A 407 26.45 3.57 12.38
N VAL A 408 25.16 3.55 12.71
CA VAL A 408 24.43 4.74 13.18
C VAL A 408 25.00 5.22 14.51
N LEU A 409 25.16 4.33 15.49
CA LEU A 409 25.66 4.72 16.82
C LEU A 409 27.09 5.27 16.76
N GLN A 410 27.97 4.67 15.95
CA GLN A 410 29.33 5.15 15.73
C GLN A 410 29.35 6.55 15.08
N ASP A 411 28.49 6.79 14.10
CA ASP A 411 28.34 8.13 13.51
C ASP A 411 27.85 9.17 14.53
N LEU A 412 26.87 8.82 15.37
CA LEU A 412 26.40 9.71 16.42
C LEU A 412 27.51 10.05 17.43
N LEU A 413 28.29 9.05 17.84
CA LEU A 413 29.44 9.25 18.73
C LEU A 413 30.47 10.19 18.11
N ALA A 414 30.82 10.01 16.83
CA ALA A 414 31.76 10.86 16.11
C ALA A 414 31.31 12.33 15.99
N HIS A 415 30.00 12.60 16.08
CA HIS A 415 29.42 13.94 15.98
C HIS A 415 28.94 14.50 17.33
N THR A 416 29.31 13.86 18.45
CA THR A 416 29.00 14.37 19.78
C THR A 416 29.94 15.54 20.11
N PRO A 417 29.45 16.77 20.33
CA PRO A 417 30.28 17.90 20.71
C PRO A 417 31.01 17.61 22.03
N THR A 418 32.33 17.84 22.06
CA THR A 418 33.20 17.69 23.23
C THR A 418 33.04 18.82 24.23
#